data_AF-A0A6B2RQ11-F1
#
_entry.id   AF-A0A6B2RQ11-F1
#
_cell.length_a   1.000
_cell.length_b   1.000
_cell.length_c   1.000
_cell.angle_alpha   90.00
_cell.angle_beta   90.00
_cell.angle_gamma   90.00
#
_symmetry.space_group_name_H-M   'P 1'
#
loop_
_entity.id
_entity.type
_entity.pdbx_description
1 polymer ?
#
loop_
_entity_poly.entity_id
_entity_poly.type
_entity_poly.pdbx_seq_one_letter_code
_entity_poly.pdbx_strand_id
1 'polypeptide(L)'
;MDTLSITGNIGGMAALAAAAMLVGFSKTAVSGANTISLAVFAAVLPARESTGVLLPVLIAGDVLAVLTYRRHAHWPTLWRLFPAVAVGVVIGTGFLFWADDAVVRTSIGAILLLMAGVTLWRRRATETARTTAAGAGADGASGEAAGEAVDGAAGEAPGGPTGGPGDAPQGPSAGRGRAMARSYGVLGGFTTMVANAGGPVMSLYLISAGFRKLGFLGTSAWFFLIVNVTKVPFSVGLGLIGTKSLLLDAALVVFVVPGAFIGRACVHRINQRLFERLVIGATVLGGVQLLLR
;
A
#
# COMPACT_ATOMS: atom_id res chain seq x y z
N MET A 1 -23.43 -16.05 10.32
CA MET A 1 -24.40 -14.96 10.54
C MET A 1 -24.85 -14.49 9.18
N ASP A 2 -26.14 -14.58 8.87
CA ASP A 2 -26.66 -14.30 7.53
C ASP A 2 -26.47 -12.83 7.15
N THR A 3 -26.09 -12.58 5.89
CA THR A 3 -25.93 -11.23 5.29
C THR A 3 -27.19 -10.36 5.50
N LEU A 4 -28.36 -10.97 5.67
CA LEU A 4 -29.65 -10.33 5.98
C LEU A 4 -29.68 -9.65 7.36
N SER A 5 -28.93 -10.14 8.36
CA SER A 5 -28.82 -9.50 9.67
C SER A 5 -27.97 -8.22 9.61
N ILE A 6 -27.03 -8.15 8.66
CA ILE A 6 -26.11 -7.01 8.50
C ILE A 6 -26.79 -5.86 7.77
N THR A 7 -27.65 -6.13 6.78
CA THR A 7 -28.50 -5.10 6.15
C THR A 7 -29.49 -4.47 7.15
N GLY A 8 -29.89 -5.21 8.19
CA GLY A 8 -30.71 -4.69 9.29
C GLY A 8 -29.94 -3.86 10.32
N ASN A 9 -28.61 -3.93 10.36
CA ASN A 9 -27.76 -3.18 11.29
C ASN A 9 -27.22 -1.91 10.62
N ILE A 10 -27.94 -0.80 10.81
CA ILE A 10 -27.59 0.52 10.27
C ILE A 10 -26.14 0.91 10.64
N GLY A 11 -25.68 0.57 11.85
CA GLY A 11 -24.32 0.84 12.30
C GLY A 11 -23.26 0.09 11.50
N GLY A 12 -23.51 -1.20 11.21
CA GLY A 12 -22.63 -2.02 10.37
C GLY A 12 -22.56 -1.50 8.93
N MET A 13 -23.71 -1.14 8.35
CA MET A 13 -23.78 -0.58 6.99
C MET A 13 -23.07 0.77 6.88
N ALA A 14 -23.25 1.65 7.86
CA ALA A 14 -22.56 2.93 7.91
C ALA A 14 -21.03 2.76 8.04
N ALA A 15 -20.57 1.79 8.85
CA ALA A 15 -19.15 1.46 8.97
C ALA A 15 -18.56 0.94 7.64
N LEU A 16 -19.28 0.05 6.93
CA LEU A 16 -18.87 -0.45 5.61
C LEU A 16 -18.84 0.65 4.56
N ALA A 17 -19.85 1.54 4.54
CA ALA A 17 -19.89 2.69 3.65
C ALA A 17 -18.71 3.64 3.90
N ALA A 18 -18.42 3.96 5.16
CA ALA A 18 -17.26 4.76 5.54
C ALA A 18 -15.94 4.09 5.14
N ALA A 19 -15.84 2.77 5.31
CA ALA A 19 -14.68 2.00 4.87
C ALA A 19 -14.53 2.01 3.35
N ALA A 20 -15.61 1.93 2.58
CA ALA A 20 -15.60 2.04 1.12
C ALA A 20 -15.20 3.45 0.64
N MET A 21 -15.67 4.52 1.32
CA MET A 21 -15.16 5.88 1.08
C MET A 21 -13.66 5.94 1.33
N LEU A 22 -13.18 5.31 2.41
CA LEU A 22 -11.76 5.28 2.74
C LEU A 22 -10.94 4.48 1.73
N VAL A 23 -11.50 3.43 1.11
CA VAL A 23 -10.87 2.73 -0.03
C VAL A 23 -10.64 3.71 -1.17
N GLY A 24 -11.70 4.43 -1.59
CA GLY A 24 -11.61 5.43 -2.66
C GLY A 24 -10.57 6.51 -2.36
N PHE A 25 -10.62 7.06 -1.14
CA PHE A 25 -9.66 8.04 -0.66
C PHE A 25 -8.22 7.51 -0.68
N SER A 26 -8.01 6.27 -0.19
CA SER A 26 -6.68 5.66 -0.15
C SER A 26 -6.10 5.45 -1.55
N LYS A 27 -6.93 5.09 -2.53
CA LYS A 27 -6.48 4.83 -3.91
C LYS A 27 -6.07 6.11 -4.65
N THR A 28 -6.61 7.28 -4.28
CA THR A 28 -6.29 8.56 -4.94
C THR A 28 -5.40 9.50 -4.13
N ALA A 29 -5.26 9.32 -2.82
CA ALA A 29 -4.37 10.14 -1.99
C ALA A 29 -3.07 9.41 -1.63
N VAL A 30 -3.19 8.35 -0.80
CA VAL A 30 -2.05 7.64 -0.22
C VAL A 30 -2.41 6.15 -0.09
N SER A 31 -1.67 5.31 -0.81
CA SER A 31 -1.97 3.87 -0.97
C SER A 31 -1.95 3.02 0.32
N GLY A 32 -1.53 3.59 1.46
CA GLY A 32 -1.42 2.88 2.75
C GLY A 32 -2.70 2.87 3.60
N ALA A 33 -3.67 3.77 3.38
CA ALA A 33 -4.87 3.86 4.22
C ALA A 33 -5.87 2.70 4.06
N ASN A 34 -5.74 1.91 2.99
CA ASN A 34 -6.60 0.75 2.74
C ASN A 34 -6.59 -0.31 3.87
N THR A 35 -5.53 -0.34 4.70
CA THR A 35 -5.44 -1.24 5.86
C THR A 35 -6.52 -0.97 6.90
N ILE A 36 -6.95 0.28 7.04
CA ILE A 36 -8.05 0.66 7.94
C ILE A 36 -9.37 0.11 7.38
N SER A 37 -9.63 0.30 6.09
CA SER A 37 -10.84 -0.21 5.44
C SER A 37 -10.96 -1.72 5.62
N LEU A 38 -9.87 -2.46 5.44
CA LEU A 38 -9.83 -3.90 5.70
C LEU A 38 -10.22 -4.25 7.15
N ALA A 39 -9.62 -3.57 8.13
CA ALA A 39 -9.91 -3.84 9.54
C ALA A 39 -11.39 -3.60 9.86
N VAL A 40 -11.99 -2.54 9.31
CA VAL A 40 -13.43 -2.25 9.47
C VAL A 40 -14.28 -3.34 8.81
N PHE A 41 -13.96 -3.76 7.58
CA PHE A 41 -14.71 -4.84 6.93
C PHE A 41 -14.61 -6.16 7.70
N ALA A 42 -13.42 -6.55 8.17
CA ALA A 42 -13.23 -7.75 8.97
C ALA A 42 -13.82 -7.67 10.40
N ALA A 43 -14.12 -6.46 10.89
CA ALA A 43 -14.81 -6.26 12.16
C ALA A 43 -16.34 -6.39 12.04
N VAL A 44 -16.88 -6.14 10.84
CA VAL A 44 -18.33 -6.16 10.53
C VAL A 44 -18.76 -7.48 9.87
N LEU A 45 -17.92 -8.05 9.01
CA LEU A 45 -18.18 -9.29 8.26
C LEU A 45 -17.25 -10.40 8.76
N PRO A 46 -17.61 -11.69 8.57
CA PRO A 46 -16.67 -12.79 8.72
C PRO A 46 -15.37 -12.49 7.95
N ALA A 47 -14.22 -12.72 8.59
CA ALA A 47 -12.92 -12.35 8.04
C ALA A 47 -12.67 -12.99 6.67
N ARG A 48 -13.08 -14.25 6.49
CA ARG A 48 -12.97 -14.97 5.22
C ARG A 48 -13.83 -14.32 4.13
N GLU A 49 -15.10 -14.02 4.41
CA GLU A 49 -16.02 -13.36 3.47
C GLU A 49 -15.59 -11.93 3.12
N SER A 50 -15.13 -11.18 4.13
CA SER A 50 -14.60 -9.81 3.98
C SER A 50 -13.52 -9.71 2.89
N THR A 51 -12.67 -10.74 2.75
CA THR A 51 -11.64 -10.74 1.70
C THR A 51 -12.21 -10.73 0.28
N GLY A 52 -13.37 -11.37 0.07
CA GLY A 52 -14.08 -11.42 -1.21
C GLY A 52 -14.95 -10.19 -1.45
N VAL A 53 -15.73 -9.76 -0.46
CA VAL A 53 -16.60 -8.56 -0.52
C VAL A 53 -15.77 -7.30 -0.79
N LEU A 54 -14.59 -7.18 -0.16
CA LEU A 54 -13.75 -6.00 -0.39
C LEU A 54 -13.19 -5.96 -1.83
N LEU A 55 -13.14 -7.08 -2.56
CA LEU A 55 -12.48 -7.16 -3.86
C LEU A 55 -13.15 -6.29 -4.94
N PRO A 56 -14.48 -6.33 -5.19
CA PRO A 56 -15.12 -5.43 -6.15
C PRO A 56 -14.99 -3.95 -5.77
N VAL A 57 -15.10 -3.63 -4.48
CA VAL A 57 -14.90 -2.27 -3.95
C VAL A 57 -13.47 -1.77 -4.25
N LEU A 58 -12.46 -2.64 -4.07
CA LEU A 58 -11.07 -2.34 -4.41
C LEU A 58 -10.88 -2.14 -5.90
N ILE A 59 -11.45 -3.01 -6.74
CA ILE A 59 -11.38 -2.90 -8.20
C ILE A 59 -11.97 -1.57 -8.66
N ALA A 60 -13.12 -1.15 -8.12
CA ALA A 60 -13.71 0.15 -8.43
C ALA A 60 -12.77 1.31 -8.06
N GLY A 61 -12.14 1.26 -6.88
CA GLY A 61 -11.14 2.25 -6.46
C GLY A 61 -9.89 2.25 -7.35
N ASP A 62 -9.44 1.07 -7.77
CA ASP A 62 -8.30 0.90 -8.67
C ASP A 62 -8.58 1.45 -10.07
N VAL A 63 -9.79 1.23 -10.61
CA VAL A 63 -10.22 1.81 -11.88
C VAL A 63 -10.15 3.34 -11.80
N LEU A 64 -10.69 3.96 -10.74
CA LEU A 64 -10.63 5.41 -10.56
C LEU A 64 -9.18 5.93 -10.43
N ALA A 65 -8.32 5.21 -9.71
CA ALA A 65 -6.90 5.54 -9.60
C ALA A 65 -6.17 5.44 -10.95
N VAL A 66 -6.42 4.37 -11.72
CA VAL A 66 -5.87 4.20 -13.08
C VAL A 66 -6.36 5.32 -13.99
N LEU A 67 -7.66 5.64 -13.98
CA LEU A 67 -8.20 6.74 -14.77
C LEU A 67 -7.51 8.08 -14.47
N THR A 68 -7.11 8.29 -13.21
CA THR A 68 -6.44 9.52 -12.76
C THR A 68 -4.93 9.53 -13.08
N TYR A 69 -4.23 8.40 -12.92
CA TYR A 69 -2.76 8.35 -12.92
C TYR A 69 -2.14 7.49 -14.03
N ARG A 70 -2.93 6.90 -14.94
CA ARG A 70 -2.47 5.95 -16.00
C ARG A 70 -1.25 6.39 -16.79
N ARG A 71 -1.09 7.69 -17.04
CA ARG A 71 0.02 8.24 -17.85
C ARG A 71 1.40 8.11 -17.20
N HIS A 72 1.46 7.90 -15.88
CA HIS A 72 2.72 7.86 -15.13
C HIS A 72 3.19 6.43 -14.82
N ALA A 73 2.54 5.41 -15.37
CA ALA A 73 2.81 4.02 -15.05
C ALA A 73 4.10 3.51 -15.71
N HIS A 74 4.90 2.75 -14.95
CA HIS A 74 6.13 2.13 -15.45
C HIS A 74 5.94 0.63 -15.70
N TRP A 75 5.54 0.30 -16.91
CA TRP A 75 5.23 -1.07 -17.35
C TRP A 75 6.36 -2.10 -17.17
N PRO A 76 7.64 -1.80 -17.45
CA PRO A 76 8.71 -2.79 -17.27
C PRO A 76 8.81 -3.32 -15.83
N THR A 77 8.51 -2.47 -14.85
CA THR A 77 8.49 -2.85 -13.44
C THR A 77 7.34 -3.80 -13.14
N LEU A 78 6.16 -3.54 -13.71
CA LEU A 78 4.97 -4.39 -13.53
C LEU A 78 5.21 -5.80 -14.09
N TRP A 79 5.68 -5.91 -15.33
CA TRP A 79 5.97 -7.21 -15.95
C TRP A 79 7.02 -8.03 -15.21
N ARG A 80 7.97 -7.37 -14.55
CA ARG A 80 8.98 -8.04 -13.71
C ARG A 80 8.43 -8.52 -12.37
N LEU A 81 7.41 -7.85 -11.83
CA LEU A 81 6.77 -8.20 -10.56
C LEU A 81 5.71 -9.29 -10.71
N PHE A 82 4.91 -9.25 -11.78
CA PHE A 82 3.72 -10.11 -11.91
C PHE A 82 3.99 -11.61 -11.78
N PRO A 83 5.08 -12.19 -12.32
CA PRO A 83 5.36 -13.61 -12.12
C PRO A 83 5.49 -13.98 -10.64
N ALA A 84 6.21 -13.17 -9.85
CA ALA A 84 6.38 -13.40 -8.41
C ALA A 84 5.07 -13.15 -7.65
N VAL A 85 4.30 -12.15 -8.08
CA VAL A 85 3.00 -11.82 -7.47
C VAL A 85 1.98 -12.93 -7.72
N ALA A 86 1.95 -13.50 -8.93
CA ALA A 86 1.10 -14.63 -9.27
C ALA A 86 1.42 -15.83 -8.36
N VAL A 87 2.70 -16.13 -8.13
CA VAL A 87 3.10 -17.16 -7.15
C VAL A 87 2.55 -16.85 -5.76
N GLY A 88 2.69 -15.62 -5.29
CA GLY A 88 2.11 -15.20 -4.01
C GLY A 88 0.59 -15.34 -3.94
N VAL A 89 -0.13 -14.97 -5.00
CA VAL A 89 -1.59 -15.09 -5.10
C VAL A 89 -2.01 -16.56 -5.09
N VAL A 90 -1.31 -17.43 -5.81
CA VAL A 90 -1.58 -18.87 -5.83
C VAL A 90 -1.36 -19.48 -4.44
N ILE A 91 -0.26 -19.13 -3.77
CA ILE A 91 0.00 -19.58 -2.39
C ILE A 91 -1.10 -19.08 -1.45
N GLY A 92 -1.47 -17.81 -1.54
CA GLY A 92 -2.56 -17.24 -0.74
C GLY A 92 -3.92 -17.87 -1.02
N THR A 93 -4.18 -18.28 -2.26
CA THR A 93 -5.39 -19.01 -2.65
C THR A 93 -5.40 -20.39 -2.02
N GLY A 94 -4.28 -21.12 -2.10
CA GLY A 94 -4.14 -22.43 -1.44
C GLY A 94 -4.32 -22.35 0.07
N PHE A 95 -3.81 -21.28 0.69
CA PHE A 95 -4.07 -20.98 2.11
C PHE A 95 -5.57 -20.78 2.38
N LEU A 96 -6.26 -19.94 1.61
CA LEU A 96 -7.71 -19.67 1.79
C LEU A 96 -8.61 -20.86 1.48
N PHE A 97 -8.13 -21.82 0.68
CA PHE A 97 -8.84 -23.05 0.40
C PHE A 97 -8.96 -23.93 1.67
N TRP A 98 -7.91 -23.97 2.48
CA TRP A 98 -7.88 -24.76 3.73
C TRP A 98 -8.23 -23.97 4.99
N ALA A 99 -8.01 -22.65 4.99
CA ALA A 99 -8.20 -21.82 6.16
C ALA A 99 -9.69 -21.53 6.43
N ASP A 100 -10.11 -21.79 7.66
CA ASP A 100 -11.40 -21.35 8.18
C ASP A 100 -11.38 -19.86 8.57
N ASP A 101 -12.53 -19.33 9.01
CA ASP A 101 -12.65 -17.91 9.36
C ASP A 101 -11.70 -17.47 10.48
N ALA A 102 -11.46 -18.33 11.48
CA ALA A 102 -10.58 -18.01 12.60
C ALA A 102 -9.13 -17.90 12.13
N VAL A 103 -8.65 -18.89 11.35
CA VAL A 103 -7.30 -18.90 10.80
C VAL A 103 -7.09 -17.70 9.87
N VAL A 104 -8.07 -17.36 9.03
CA VAL A 104 -8.00 -16.17 8.17
C VAL A 104 -7.95 -14.90 9.01
N ARG A 105 -8.81 -14.76 10.01
CA ARG A 105 -8.86 -13.59 10.91
C ARG A 105 -7.53 -13.37 11.63
N THR A 106 -6.99 -14.41 12.26
CA THR A 106 -5.70 -14.37 12.94
C THR A 106 -4.57 -14.00 11.97
N SER A 107 -4.61 -14.54 10.74
CA SER A 107 -3.61 -14.25 9.72
C SER A 107 -3.67 -12.80 9.23
N ILE A 108 -4.88 -12.25 9.01
CA ILE A 108 -5.05 -10.83 8.67
C ILE A 108 -4.50 -9.96 9.80
N GLY A 109 -4.85 -10.25 11.06
CA GLY A 109 -4.33 -9.53 12.23
C GLY A 109 -2.80 -9.55 12.28
N ALA A 110 -2.19 -10.72 12.13
CA ALA A 110 -0.74 -10.89 12.10
C ALA A 110 -0.08 -10.13 10.94
N ILE A 111 -0.66 -10.18 9.74
CA ILE A 111 -0.15 -9.44 8.57
C ILE A 111 -0.22 -7.93 8.81
N LEU A 112 -1.33 -7.42 9.36
CA LEU A 112 -1.49 -6.00 9.66
C LEU A 112 -0.46 -5.53 10.70
N LEU A 113 -0.25 -6.29 11.77
CA LEU A 113 0.75 -5.96 12.79
C LEU A 113 2.18 -6.04 12.25
N LEU A 114 2.49 -7.06 11.45
CA LEU A 114 3.77 -7.17 10.77
C LEU A 114 4.03 -5.95 9.88
N MET A 115 3.05 -5.55 9.06
CA MET A 115 3.19 -4.40 8.17
C MET A 115 3.29 -3.09 8.94
N ALA A 116 2.54 -2.92 10.03
CA ALA A 116 2.67 -1.77 10.92
C ALA A 116 4.06 -1.71 11.55
N GLY A 117 4.58 -2.84 12.04
CA GLY A 117 5.92 -2.96 12.61
C GLY A 117 7.02 -2.62 11.60
N VAL A 118 6.95 -3.18 10.38
CA VAL A 118 7.88 -2.86 9.29
C VAL A 118 7.83 -1.37 8.94
N THR A 119 6.64 -0.78 8.92
CA THR A 119 6.46 0.65 8.62
C THR A 119 7.09 1.53 9.70
N LEU A 120 6.89 1.19 10.98
CA LEU A 120 7.49 1.90 12.13
C LEU A 120 9.02 1.76 12.16
N TRP A 121 9.53 0.55 11.90
CA TRP A 121 10.97 0.29 11.89
C TRP A 121 11.69 1.12 10.83
N ARG A 122 11.15 1.18 9.61
CA ARG A 122 11.71 1.99 8.53
C ARG A 122 11.71 3.48 8.84
N ARG A 123 10.66 3.96 9.50
CA ARG A 123 10.58 5.36 9.91
C ARG A 123 11.72 5.70 10.87
N ARG A 124 11.96 4.87 11.88
CA ARG A 124 13.07 5.04 12.83
C ARG A 124 14.42 5.01 12.11
N ALA A 125 14.66 4.02 11.23
CA ALA A 125 15.93 3.91 10.51
C ALA A 125 16.24 5.15 9.64
N THR A 126 15.20 5.75 9.02
CA THR A 126 15.35 6.96 8.20
C THR A 126 15.57 8.22 9.05
N GLU A 127 14.90 8.31 10.21
CA GLU A 127 15.11 9.39 11.18
C GLU A 127 16.54 9.33 11.75
N THR A 128 17.03 8.16 12.16
CA THR A 128 18.40 7.97 12.66
C THR A 128 19.46 8.36 11.63
N ALA A 129 19.32 7.92 10.38
CA ALA A 129 20.28 8.26 9.32
C ALA A 129 20.36 9.78 9.05
N ARG A 130 19.23 10.49 9.16
CA ARG A 130 19.20 11.95 9.03
C ARG A 130 19.89 12.65 10.19
N THR A 131 19.68 12.18 11.42
CA THR A 131 20.35 12.76 12.59
C THR A 131 21.86 12.53 12.55
N THR A 132 22.32 11.35 12.13
CA THR A 132 23.75 11.05 11.95
C THR A 132 24.39 11.90 10.85
N ALA A 133 23.72 12.05 9.71
CA ALA A 133 24.21 12.91 8.62
C ALA A 133 24.24 14.40 9.00
N ALA A 134 23.25 14.88 9.79
CA ALA A 134 23.23 16.24 10.30
C ALA A 134 24.33 16.50 11.34
N GLY A 135 24.65 15.51 12.19
CA GLY A 135 25.78 15.58 13.12
C GLY A 135 27.13 15.61 12.41
N ALA A 136 27.35 14.74 11.42
CA ALA A 136 28.57 14.71 10.63
C ALA A 136 28.82 16.01 9.83
N GLY A 137 27.75 16.69 9.38
CA GLY A 137 27.86 18.00 8.72
C GLY A 137 28.22 19.15 9.66
N ALA A 138 27.84 19.08 10.94
CA ALA A 138 28.21 20.07 11.95
C ALA A 138 29.67 19.91 12.43
N ASP A 139 30.15 18.66 12.48
CA ASP A 139 31.55 18.35 12.80
C ASP A 139 32.50 18.70 11.63
N GLY A 140 32.03 18.58 10.37
CA GLY A 140 32.77 19.02 9.19
C GLY A 140 32.92 20.55 9.08
N ALA A 141 31.84 21.30 9.36
CA ALA A 141 31.85 22.76 9.30
C ALA A 141 32.70 23.42 10.40
N SER A 142 32.87 22.74 11.55
CA SER A 142 33.77 23.19 12.62
C SER A 142 35.25 22.84 12.36
N GLY A 143 35.52 21.83 11.52
CA GLY A 143 36.86 21.49 11.03
C GLY A 143 37.35 22.40 9.89
N GLU A 144 36.47 22.83 8.98
CA GLU A 144 36.81 23.76 7.90
C GLU A 144 37.11 25.18 8.40
N ALA A 145 36.37 25.66 9.41
CA ALA A 145 36.62 26.97 10.02
C ALA A 145 37.97 27.07 10.78
N ALA A 146 38.62 25.94 11.07
CA ALA A 146 39.95 25.89 11.68
C ALA A 146 41.09 25.72 10.65
N GLY A 147 40.78 25.39 9.40
CA GLY A 147 41.76 25.14 8.33
C GLY A 147 41.96 26.31 7.36
N GLU A 148 41.11 27.33 7.39
CA GLU A 148 41.07 28.41 6.39
C GLU A 148 42.01 29.58 6.71
N ALA A 149 43.26 29.28 7.10
CA ALA A 149 44.30 30.28 7.36
C ALA A 149 45.65 30.01 6.67
N VAL A 150 45.73 29.04 5.75
CA VAL A 150 46.96 28.80 4.97
C VAL A 150 46.61 28.45 3.53
N ASP A 151 47.28 29.14 2.62
CA ASP A 151 47.35 28.97 1.16
C ASP A 151 46.23 29.58 0.30
N GLY A 152 46.54 30.77 -0.22
CA GLY A 152 45.99 31.24 -1.49
C GLY A 152 46.81 30.72 -2.67
N ALA A 153 46.14 30.11 -3.64
CA ALA A 153 46.45 30.19 -5.08
C ALA A 153 45.41 29.44 -5.91
N ALA A 154 44.87 30.13 -6.91
CA ALA A 154 44.17 29.70 -8.12
C ALA A 154 43.87 28.19 -8.33
N GLY A 155 42.58 27.88 -8.53
CA GLY A 155 42.11 26.63 -9.13
C GLY A 155 40.60 26.63 -9.31
N GLU A 156 40.15 26.56 -10.56
CA GLU A 156 38.74 26.58 -10.98
C GLU A 156 37.86 25.56 -10.22
N ALA A 157 36.67 26.01 -9.82
CA ALA A 157 35.62 25.17 -9.27
C ALA A 157 35.02 24.23 -10.35
N PRO A 158 34.91 22.91 -10.12
CA PRO A 158 34.09 22.07 -10.97
C PRO A 158 32.62 22.22 -10.57
N GLY A 159 31.78 22.45 -11.57
CA GLY A 159 30.37 22.81 -11.45
C GLY A 159 29.51 21.84 -10.63
N GLY A 160 28.52 22.43 -9.96
CA GLY A 160 27.40 21.71 -9.37
C GLY A 160 26.63 20.88 -10.41
N PRO A 161 25.78 19.93 -9.97
CA PRO A 161 25.19 18.94 -10.85
C PRO A 161 24.29 19.62 -11.89
N THR A 162 24.76 19.63 -13.13
CA THR A 162 24.02 20.06 -14.31
C THR A 162 22.91 19.05 -14.56
N GLY A 163 21.67 19.48 -14.31
CA GLY A 163 20.47 18.73 -14.69
C GLY A 163 20.36 18.66 -16.22
N GLY A 164 20.77 17.54 -16.80
CA GLY A 164 20.60 17.23 -18.21
C GLY A 164 19.20 16.64 -18.50
N PRO A 165 18.64 16.87 -19.70
CA PRO A 165 17.36 16.28 -20.09
C PRO A 165 17.56 14.79 -20.44
N GLY A 166 17.61 13.95 -19.40
CA GLY A 166 17.85 12.50 -19.55
C GLY A 166 17.62 11.65 -18.29
N ASP A 167 17.17 12.23 -17.18
CA ASP A 167 16.98 11.53 -15.90
C ASP A 167 15.73 10.64 -15.86
N ALA A 168 15.77 9.56 -16.64
CA ALA A 168 14.96 8.39 -16.37
C ALA A 168 15.43 7.76 -15.05
N PRO A 169 14.51 7.25 -14.20
CA PRO A 169 14.88 6.67 -12.92
C PRO A 169 15.88 5.51 -13.13
N GLN A 170 17.08 5.64 -12.58
CA GLN A 170 18.08 4.58 -12.56
C GLN A 170 17.57 3.47 -11.65
N GLY A 171 16.91 2.47 -12.26
CA GLY A 171 16.45 1.29 -11.54
C GLY A 171 17.62 0.56 -10.87
N PRO A 172 17.37 -0.19 -9.78
CA PRO A 172 18.42 -0.92 -9.06
C PRO A 172 19.22 -1.84 -9.99
N SER A 173 20.51 -2.05 -9.69
CA SER A 173 21.41 -2.94 -10.45
C SER A 173 20.71 -4.25 -10.83
N ALA A 174 20.91 -4.70 -12.07
CA ALA A 174 20.05 -5.72 -12.70
C ALA A 174 19.84 -6.98 -11.83
N GLY A 175 20.86 -7.40 -11.06
CA GLY A 175 20.80 -8.49 -10.09
C GLY A 175 20.00 -8.18 -8.82
N ARG A 176 20.32 -7.09 -8.11
CA ARG A 176 19.66 -6.71 -6.84
C ARG A 176 18.18 -6.39 -7.03
N GLY A 177 17.84 -5.73 -8.14
CA GLY A 177 16.44 -5.47 -8.49
C GLY A 177 15.62 -6.73 -8.78
N ARG A 178 16.25 -7.84 -9.22
CA ARG A 178 15.55 -9.10 -9.56
C ARG A 178 15.18 -9.83 -8.27
N ALA A 179 16.12 -9.91 -7.34
CA ALA A 179 15.87 -10.51 -6.02
C ALA A 179 14.79 -9.74 -5.25
N MET A 180 14.87 -8.40 -5.22
CA MET A 180 13.85 -7.57 -4.57
C MET A 180 12.47 -7.77 -5.22
N ALA A 181 12.37 -7.73 -6.55
CA ALA A 181 11.10 -7.96 -7.24
C ALA A 181 10.48 -9.33 -6.91
N ARG A 182 11.29 -10.38 -6.77
CA ARG A 182 10.81 -11.71 -6.38
C ARG A 182 10.27 -11.73 -4.95
N SER A 183 11.06 -11.28 -3.97
CA SER A 183 10.66 -11.30 -2.56
C SER A 183 9.43 -10.43 -2.30
N TYR A 184 9.45 -9.19 -2.78
CA TYR A 184 8.31 -8.27 -2.63
C TYR A 184 7.10 -8.70 -3.45
N GLY A 185 7.31 -9.33 -4.61
CA GLY A 185 6.24 -9.85 -5.43
C GLY A 185 5.49 -10.98 -4.74
N VAL A 186 6.21 -12.01 -4.26
CA VAL A 186 5.59 -13.14 -3.54
C VAL A 186 4.88 -12.66 -2.27
N LEU A 187 5.55 -11.84 -1.46
CA LEU A 187 4.95 -11.30 -0.24
C LEU A 187 3.73 -10.42 -0.55
N GLY A 188 3.80 -9.58 -1.58
CA GLY A 188 2.72 -8.72 -2.02
C GLY A 188 1.52 -9.50 -2.55
N GLY A 189 1.76 -10.55 -3.33
CA GLY A 189 0.73 -11.47 -3.84
C GLY A 189 0.05 -12.27 -2.73
N PHE A 190 0.81 -12.77 -1.75
CA PHE A 190 0.24 -13.48 -0.61
C PHE A 190 -0.60 -12.56 0.27
N THR A 191 -0.02 -11.44 0.71
CA THR A 191 -0.70 -10.48 1.59
C THR A 191 -1.92 -9.83 0.94
N THR A 192 -1.89 -9.59 -0.37
CA THR A 192 -3.08 -9.10 -1.07
C THR A 192 -4.14 -10.19 -1.22
N MET A 193 -3.79 -11.45 -1.46
CA MET A 193 -4.79 -12.52 -1.57
C MET A 193 -5.47 -12.79 -0.23
N VAL A 194 -4.70 -12.97 0.84
CA VAL A 194 -5.22 -13.34 2.17
C VAL A 194 -5.86 -12.18 2.91
N ALA A 195 -5.30 -10.98 2.77
CA ALA A 195 -5.68 -9.84 3.60
C ALA A 195 -6.04 -8.59 2.79
N ASN A 196 -6.00 -8.59 1.45
CA ASN A 196 -6.11 -7.34 0.66
C ASN A 196 -5.11 -6.25 1.11
N ALA A 197 -4.00 -6.65 1.73
CA ALA A 197 -3.03 -5.79 2.42
C ALA A 197 -1.69 -5.72 1.65
N GLY A 198 -1.71 -5.89 0.33
CA GLY A 198 -0.49 -5.78 -0.50
C GLY A 198 0.05 -4.34 -0.61
N GLY A 199 -0.73 -3.34 -0.19
CA GLY A 199 -0.41 -1.90 -0.21
C GLY A 199 0.96 -1.56 0.37
N PRO A 200 1.21 -1.84 1.66
CA PRO A 200 2.49 -1.56 2.31
C PRO A 200 3.69 -2.27 1.65
N VAL A 201 3.52 -3.53 1.24
CA VAL A 201 4.58 -4.32 0.60
C VAL A 201 4.97 -3.70 -0.75
N MET A 202 3.97 -3.38 -1.58
CA MET A 202 4.19 -2.73 -2.87
C MET A 202 4.78 -1.32 -2.71
N SER A 203 4.27 -0.57 -1.71
CA SER A 203 4.78 0.76 -1.40
C SER A 203 6.27 0.71 -1.08
N LEU A 204 6.68 -0.27 -0.28
CA LEU A 204 8.07 -0.49 0.08
C LEU A 204 8.93 -0.83 -1.14
N TYR A 205 8.45 -1.73 -2.01
CA TYR A 205 9.14 -2.06 -3.24
C TYR A 205 9.34 -0.83 -4.14
N LEU A 206 8.28 -0.08 -4.44
CA LEU A 206 8.36 1.07 -5.34
C LEU A 206 9.22 2.21 -4.78
N ILE A 207 9.15 2.46 -3.46
CA ILE A 207 10.05 3.41 -2.79
C ILE A 207 11.51 2.94 -2.91
N SER A 208 11.78 1.65 -2.66
CA SER A 208 13.13 1.09 -2.78
C SER A 208 13.66 1.09 -4.22
N ALA A 209 12.77 1.07 -5.21
CA ALA A 209 13.08 1.17 -6.62
C ALA A 209 13.21 2.62 -7.13
N GLY A 210 13.10 3.63 -6.26
CA GLY A 210 13.34 5.04 -6.61
C GLY A 210 12.17 5.76 -7.29
N PHE A 211 10.94 5.23 -7.18
CA PHE A 211 9.79 5.86 -7.82
C PHE A 211 9.40 7.19 -7.17
N ARG A 212 9.31 8.25 -7.98
CA ARG A 212 8.73 9.55 -7.59
C ARG A 212 7.21 9.44 -7.43
N LYS A 213 6.60 10.37 -6.68
CA LYS A 213 5.16 10.37 -6.29
C LYS A 213 4.19 9.98 -7.41
N LEU A 214 4.27 10.61 -8.58
CA LEU A 214 3.35 10.34 -9.69
C LEU A 214 3.59 8.97 -10.33
N GLY A 215 4.87 8.58 -10.49
CA GLY A 215 5.22 7.26 -11.01
C GLY A 215 4.83 6.14 -10.05
N PHE A 216 5.00 6.36 -8.75
CA PHE A 216 4.54 5.48 -7.68
C PHE A 216 3.03 5.27 -7.78
N LEU A 217 2.26 6.35 -7.87
CA LEU A 217 0.80 6.31 -7.86
C LEU A 217 0.23 5.69 -9.13
N GLY A 218 0.79 6.01 -10.31
CA GLY A 218 0.39 5.41 -11.58
C GLY A 218 0.73 3.92 -11.67
N THR A 219 1.94 3.54 -11.23
CA THR A 219 2.39 2.14 -11.27
C THR A 219 1.64 1.28 -10.26
N SER A 220 1.43 1.77 -9.03
CA SER A 220 0.63 1.05 -8.02
C SER A 220 -0.84 0.89 -8.42
N ALA A 221 -1.45 1.90 -9.06
CA ALA A 221 -2.83 1.80 -9.54
C ALA A 221 -3.02 0.66 -10.55
N TRP A 222 -2.14 0.58 -11.56
CA TRP A 222 -2.15 -0.53 -12.51
C TRP A 222 -1.82 -1.87 -11.87
N PHE A 223 -0.85 -1.90 -10.95
CA PHE A 223 -0.50 -3.10 -10.22
C PHE A 223 -1.72 -3.67 -9.49
N PHE A 224 -2.40 -2.86 -8.67
CA PHE A 224 -3.54 -3.33 -7.88
C PHE A 224 -4.74 -3.67 -8.76
N LEU A 225 -5.00 -2.91 -9.83
CA LEU A 225 -6.07 -3.25 -10.78
C LEU A 225 -5.83 -4.65 -11.37
N ILE A 226 -4.63 -4.90 -11.91
CA ILE A 226 -4.31 -6.17 -12.57
C ILE A 226 -4.36 -7.33 -11.58
N VAL A 227 -3.77 -7.17 -10.39
CA VAL A 227 -3.80 -8.20 -9.35
C VAL A 227 -5.21 -8.47 -8.86
N ASN A 228 -6.00 -7.44 -8.58
CA ASN A 228 -7.35 -7.62 -8.06
C ASN A 228 -8.29 -8.22 -9.10
N VAL A 229 -8.17 -7.85 -10.38
CA VAL A 229 -8.90 -8.51 -11.48
C VAL A 229 -8.47 -9.98 -11.61
N THR A 230 -7.16 -10.26 -11.53
CA THR A 230 -6.63 -11.64 -11.59
C THR A 230 -7.14 -12.48 -10.41
N LYS A 231 -7.41 -11.88 -9.26
CA LYS A 231 -7.96 -12.56 -8.07
C LYS A 231 -9.42 -12.97 -8.20
N VAL A 232 -10.22 -12.29 -9.03
CA VAL A 232 -11.65 -12.55 -9.20
C VAL A 232 -11.96 -14.04 -9.44
N PRO A 233 -11.35 -14.75 -10.42
CA PRO A 233 -11.64 -16.17 -10.62
C PRO A 233 -11.31 -17.03 -9.40
N PHE A 234 -10.24 -16.74 -8.67
CA PHE A 234 -9.87 -17.47 -7.45
C PHE A 234 -10.85 -17.20 -6.31
N SER A 235 -11.23 -15.94 -6.09
CA SER A 235 -12.21 -15.57 -5.06
C SER A 235 -13.60 -16.13 -5.35
N VAL A 236 -14.02 -16.17 -6.62
CA VAL A 236 -15.26 -16.84 -7.04
C VAL A 236 -15.14 -18.35 -6.84
N GLY A 237 -14.04 -18.98 -7.25
CA GLY A 237 -13.81 -20.42 -7.08
C GLY A 237 -13.74 -20.87 -5.62
N LEU A 238 -13.31 -19.99 -4.72
CA LEU A 238 -13.33 -20.21 -3.26
C LEU A 238 -14.69 -19.93 -2.61
N GLY A 239 -15.68 -19.45 -3.38
CA GLY A 239 -17.00 -19.08 -2.86
C GLY A 239 -17.01 -17.81 -2.01
N LEU A 240 -15.96 -16.98 -2.08
CA LEU A 240 -15.84 -15.73 -1.32
C LEU A 240 -16.67 -14.59 -1.93
N ILE A 241 -17.07 -14.73 -3.19
CA ILE A 241 -17.92 -13.78 -3.92
C ILE A 241 -19.20 -14.51 -4.31
N GLY A 242 -20.32 -14.12 -3.68
CA GLY A 242 -21.65 -14.63 -3.98
C GLY A 242 -22.60 -13.53 -4.48
N THR A 243 -23.82 -13.90 -4.87
CA THR A 243 -24.81 -12.96 -5.40
C THR A 243 -25.23 -11.89 -4.38
N LYS A 244 -25.34 -12.26 -3.09
CA LYS A 244 -25.69 -11.32 -2.02
C LYS A 244 -24.57 -10.33 -1.72
N SER A 245 -23.31 -10.77 -1.73
CA SER A 245 -22.17 -9.88 -1.56
C SER A 245 -22.07 -8.89 -2.73
N LEU A 246 -22.35 -9.32 -3.95
CA LEU A 246 -22.32 -8.42 -5.12
C LEU A 246 -23.35 -7.28 -5.03
N LEU A 247 -24.54 -7.52 -4.44
CA LEU A 247 -25.51 -6.45 -4.19
C LEU A 247 -25.01 -5.46 -3.13
N LEU A 248 -24.40 -5.96 -2.05
CA LEU A 248 -23.74 -5.13 -1.06
C LEU A 248 -22.61 -4.31 -1.71
N ASP A 249 -21.77 -4.94 -2.53
CA ASP A 249 -20.66 -4.30 -3.22
C ASP A 249 -21.15 -3.20 -4.15
N ALA A 250 -22.22 -3.44 -4.91
CA ALA A 250 -22.85 -2.43 -5.77
C ALA A 250 -23.30 -1.20 -4.96
N ALA A 251 -23.87 -1.40 -3.77
CA ALA A 251 -24.21 -0.30 -2.87
C ALA A 251 -22.97 0.43 -2.33
N LEU A 252 -21.91 -0.31 -1.97
CA LEU A 252 -20.68 0.26 -1.42
C LEU A 252 -19.83 1.00 -2.47
N VAL A 253 -19.85 0.58 -3.73
CA VAL A 253 -19.11 1.22 -4.83
C VAL A 253 -19.52 2.69 -5.02
N VAL A 254 -20.79 3.04 -4.76
CA VAL A 254 -21.26 4.43 -4.80
C VAL A 254 -20.47 5.32 -3.83
N PHE A 255 -20.03 4.76 -2.70
CA PHE A 255 -19.25 5.48 -1.69
C PHE A 255 -17.76 5.58 -2.03
N VAL A 256 -17.23 4.70 -2.88
CA VAL A 256 -15.83 4.76 -3.34
C VAL A 256 -15.58 6.05 -4.14
N VAL A 257 -16.54 6.46 -4.97
CA VAL A 257 -16.43 7.62 -5.85
C VAL A 257 -16.19 8.93 -5.07
N PRO A 258 -17.05 9.37 -4.13
CA PRO A 258 -16.81 10.59 -3.36
C PRO A 258 -15.53 10.50 -2.54
N GLY A 259 -15.20 9.33 -1.98
CA GLY A 259 -13.92 9.10 -1.30
C GLY A 259 -12.72 9.38 -2.20
N ALA A 260 -12.76 8.89 -3.45
CA ALA A 260 -11.71 9.11 -4.44
C ALA A 260 -11.56 10.60 -4.83
N PHE A 261 -12.67 11.33 -4.99
CA PHE A 261 -12.63 12.77 -5.26
C PHE A 261 -12.04 13.57 -4.08
N ILE A 262 -12.47 13.26 -2.85
CA ILE A 262 -11.92 13.88 -1.63
C ILE A 262 -10.42 13.58 -1.52
N GLY A 263 -10.01 12.32 -1.72
CA GLY A 263 -8.60 11.93 -1.68
C GLY A 263 -7.75 12.73 -2.67
N ARG A 264 -8.23 12.89 -3.91
CA ARG A 264 -7.55 13.68 -4.93
C ARG A 264 -7.46 15.16 -4.55
N ALA A 265 -8.52 15.76 -4.03
CA ALA A 265 -8.53 17.16 -3.61
C ALA A 265 -7.60 17.42 -2.41
N CYS A 266 -7.52 16.46 -1.48
CA CYS A 266 -6.78 16.60 -0.24
C CYS A 266 -5.30 16.18 -0.34
N VAL A 267 -4.86 15.52 -1.41
CA VAL A 267 -3.50 14.95 -1.54
C VAL A 267 -2.35 15.97 -1.36
N HIS A 268 -2.63 17.27 -1.54
CA HIS A 268 -1.67 18.36 -1.34
C HIS A 268 -1.83 19.08 0.02
N ARG A 269 -2.95 18.87 0.71
CA ARG A 269 -3.30 19.53 1.98
C ARG A 269 -3.12 18.63 3.21
N ILE A 270 -2.92 17.33 3.01
CA ILE A 270 -2.77 16.37 4.10
C ILE A 270 -1.40 16.51 4.76
N ASN A 271 -1.38 16.73 6.08
CA ASN A 271 -0.16 16.59 6.86
C ASN A 271 0.27 15.12 6.85
N GLN A 272 1.30 14.82 6.07
CA GLN A 272 1.80 13.47 5.87
C GLN A 272 2.13 12.74 7.19
N ARG A 273 2.75 13.44 8.16
CA ARG A 273 3.15 12.83 9.43
C ARG A 273 1.95 12.45 10.29
N LEU A 274 0.93 13.33 10.34
CA LEU A 274 -0.29 13.06 11.11
C LEU A 274 -1.06 11.91 10.47
N PHE A 275 -1.25 11.95 9.15
CA PHE A 275 -1.94 10.90 8.42
C PHE A 275 -1.28 9.53 8.61
N GLU A 276 0.04 9.44 8.47
CA GLU A 276 0.77 8.20 8.71
C GLU A 276 0.61 7.69 10.14
N ARG A 277 0.66 8.57 11.15
CA ARG A 277 0.44 8.18 12.55
C ARG A 277 -0.97 7.62 12.77
N LEU A 278 -1.98 8.26 12.18
CA LEU A 278 -3.37 7.79 12.27
C LEU A 278 -3.54 6.43 11.57
N VAL A 279 -2.98 6.26 10.38
CA VAL A 279 -3.04 4.99 9.64
C VAL A 279 -2.35 3.86 10.40
N ILE A 280 -1.15 4.10 10.94
CA ILE A 280 -0.44 3.09 11.72
C ILE A 280 -1.20 2.76 13.00
N GLY A 281 -1.68 3.77 13.74
CA GLY A 281 -2.46 3.58 14.96
C GLY A 281 -3.72 2.74 14.72
N ALA A 282 -4.51 3.10 13.71
CA ALA A 282 -5.70 2.35 13.32
C ALA A 282 -5.36 0.93 12.84
N THR A 283 -4.26 0.74 12.11
CA THR A 283 -3.80 -0.59 11.65
C THR A 283 -3.38 -1.47 12.83
N VAL A 284 -2.67 -0.92 13.82
CA VAL A 284 -2.30 -1.65 15.04
C VAL A 284 -3.54 -2.01 15.85
N LEU A 285 -4.44 -1.06 16.07
CA LEU A 285 -5.69 -1.31 16.79
C LEU A 285 -6.53 -2.39 16.10
N GLY A 286 -6.72 -2.30 14.77
CA GLY A 286 -7.44 -3.29 14.00
C GLY A 286 -6.76 -4.66 14.01
N GLY A 287 -5.44 -4.70 13.87
CA GLY A 287 -4.67 -5.94 13.93
C GLY A 287 -4.76 -6.63 15.28
N VAL A 288 -4.60 -5.90 16.39
CA VAL A 288 -4.76 -6.43 17.75
C VAL A 288 -6.21 -6.89 17.98
N GLN A 289 -7.19 -6.08 17.58
CA GLN A 289 -8.60 -6.44 17.75
C GLN A 289 -8.96 -7.73 17.02
N LEU A 290 -8.41 -7.98 15.83
CA LEU A 290 -8.60 -9.22 15.08
C LEU A 290 -7.95 -10.43 15.75
N LEU A 291 -6.86 -10.24 16.50
CA LEU A 291 -6.21 -11.32 17.25
C LEU A 291 -6.90 -11.64 18.58
N LEU A 292 -7.63 -10.69 19.17
CA LEU A 292 -8.30 -10.85 20.45
C LEU A 292 -9.77 -11.32 20.34
N ARG A 293 -10.34 -11.40 19.14
CA ARG A 293 -11.73 -11.83 18.86
C ARG A 293 -11.81 -13.23 18.30
#